data_AF-H3HAH2-F1
#
_entry.id   AF-H3HAH2-F1
#
_cell.length_a   1.000
_cell.length_b   1.000
_cell.length_c   1.000
_cell.angle_alpha   90.00
_cell.angle_beta   90.00
_cell.angle_gamma   90.00
#
_symmetry.space_group_name_H-M   'P 1'
#
loop_
_entity.id
_entity.type
_entity.pdbx_description
1 polymer ?
#
loop_
_entity_poly.entity_id
_entity_poly.type
_entity_poly.pdbx_seq_one_letter_code
_entity_poly.pdbx_strand_id
1 'polypeptide(L)'
;IPCTTFDKTNANCQYTTKLSQLLTVTTGFVTAFPTPTSEAANSKNFVSWRYNKDGTTFVKWDPLTDTTMISFTDASTTIVLEAWTACGRAYTTTFTVNLFLHSTLACSKFDTMWTVVEKPGVQGTEGTYCAYGGSDFAVLKLNMAVADVLQQASSTVTGTYTGVKCDIMVKETGGPDKQVVTFVDDQTSATINKYYGVELVTSPTTAQKTTGVIHCKFTRTPRSNSLMLASAATGDNNTLDCGHTFTIMDCDQPELNLGQKEDVCADACAGDTAPGMLEACGGSIVTSSDVSTTLKPSTPQTCCSKCTKALTCSSVGTTDVMRCEPSPTPLLMAEVSEMADREKSSLASSTTTLLLGASALVAVVALVVIKRRSTATRAGVEQDAYYAFLE
;
A
#
# COMPACT_ATOMS: atom_id res chain seq x y z
N ILE A 1 20.46 2.71 16.75
CA ILE A 1 19.39 2.55 17.78
C ILE A 1 18.06 2.36 17.08
N PRO A 2 17.11 1.56 17.59
CA PRO A 2 15.91 1.15 16.83
C PRO A 2 14.94 2.30 16.50
N CYS A 3 15.19 3.49 17.02
CA CYS A 3 14.30 4.64 16.91
C CYS A 3 14.53 5.46 15.64
N THR A 4 13.51 6.19 15.24
CA THR A 4 13.51 7.11 14.10
C THR A 4 13.82 8.56 14.50
N THR A 5 13.91 8.84 15.80
CA THR A 5 14.29 10.14 16.37
C THR A 5 15.19 9.92 17.60
N PHE A 6 16.02 10.92 17.91
CA PHE A 6 16.80 10.93 19.14
C PHE A 6 15.90 11.39 20.29
N ASP A 7 15.40 10.42 21.06
CA ASP A 7 14.59 10.68 22.25
C ASP A 7 15.38 10.34 23.50
N LYS A 8 15.78 11.37 24.24
CA LYS A 8 16.56 11.25 25.49
C LYS A 8 15.75 10.66 26.65
N THR A 9 14.42 10.64 26.54
CA THR A 9 13.53 10.13 27.59
C THR A 9 13.19 8.66 27.40
N ASN A 10 13.32 8.15 26.17
CA ASN A 10 13.00 6.77 25.84
C ASN A 10 14.23 5.86 26.02
N ALA A 11 14.15 4.97 27.02
CA ALA A 11 15.20 4.01 27.33
C ALA A 11 15.50 3.02 26.18
N ASN A 12 14.60 2.85 25.22
CA ASN A 12 14.81 2.03 24.01
C ASN A 12 15.51 2.81 22.88
N CYS A 13 15.61 4.14 22.99
CA CYS A 13 16.23 5.05 22.02
C CYS A 13 17.63 5.53 22.43
N GLN A 14 18.27 4.82 23.35
CA GLN A 14 19.64 5.08 23.77
C GLN A 14 20.51 3.86 23.54
N TYR A 15 21.80 4.09 23.35
CA TYR A 15 22.80 3.04 23.33
C TYR A 15 23.54 3.03 24.66
N THR A 16 23.38 1.96 25.43
CA THR A 16 24.02 1.83 26.75
C THR A 16 25.05 0.71 26.70
N THR A 17 26.29 1.03 27.05
CA THR A 17 27.42 0.09 26.97
C THR A 17 28.50 0.45 27.98
N LYS A 18 29.42 -0.49 28.24
CA LYS A 18 30.61 -0.24 29.04
C LYS A 18 31.71 0.37 28.17
N LEU A 19 32.58 1.19 28.74
CA LEU A 19 33.69 1.77 27.98
C LEU A 19 34.65 0.69 27.46
N SER A 20 34.88 -0.34 28.27
CA SER A 20 35.63 -1.57 27.92
C SER A 20 35.04 -2.39 26.76
N GLN A 21 33.77 -2.18 26.39
CA GLN A 21 33.16 -2.79 25.19
C GLN A 21 33.42 -1.97 23.93
N LEU A 22 33.79 -0.69 24.09
CA LEU A 22 34.07 0.23 22.98
C LEU A 22 35.55 0.29 22.61
N LEU A 23 36.44 0.05 23.58
CA LEU A 23 37.88 0.16 23.39
C LEU A 23 38.66 -0.78 24.30
N THR A 24 39.87 -1.12 23.86
CA THR A 24 40.85 -1.84 24.67
C THR A 24 42.04 -0.92 24.93
N VAL A 25 42.53 -0.88 26.16
CA VAL A 25 43.77 -0.17 26.52
C VAL A 25 44.86 -1.14 26.91
N THR A 26 46.10 -0.80 26.56
CA THR A 26 47.29 -1.55 26.92
C THR A 26 48.27 -0.63 27.64
N THR A 27 48.82 -1.10 28.77
CA THR A 27 49.83 -0.38 29.53
C THR A 27 51.13 -1.18 29.55
N GLY A 28 52.26 -0.50 29.45
CA GLY A 28 53.58 -1.12 29.50
C GLY A 28 54.63 -0.13 29.95
N PHE A 29 55.68 -0.64 30.58
CA PHE A 29 56.88 0.16 30.83
C PHE A 29 57.67 0.34 29.54
N VAL A 30 58.28 1.51 29.37
CA VAL A 30 59.26 1.73 28.30
C VAL A 30 60.50 0.88 28.57
N THR A 31 60.98 0.19 27.54
CA THR A 31 62.13 -0.73 27.61
C THR A 31 63.45 -0.05 28.01
N ALA A 32 63.52 1.28 27.93
CA ALA A 32 64.70 2.06 28.26
C ALA A 32 64.89 2.33 29.77
N PHE A 33 63.87 2.05 30.61
CA PHE A 33 63.99 2.21 32.06
C PHE A 33 64.34 0.88 32.71
N PRO A 34 65.31 0.84 33.66
CA PRO A 34 65.57 -0.35 34.45
C PRO A 34 64.39 -0.57 35.42
N THR A 35 63.32 -1.18 34.93
CA THR A 35 62.21 -1.66 35.74
C THR A 35 62.66 -2.95 36.44
N PRO A 36 62.58 -3.05 37.78
CA PRO A 36 62.83 -4.30 38.47
C PRO A 36 61.99 -5.41 37.83
N THR A 37 62.57 -6.59 37.61
CA THR A 37 61.88 -7.72 36.96
C THR A 37 60.59 -8.12 37.70
N SER A 38 60.53 -7.89 39.00
CA SER A 38 59.33 -8.07 39.83
C SER A 38 58.17 -7.13 39.50
N GLU A 39 58.45 -5.97 38.89
CA GLU A 39 57.48 -4.93 38.58
C GLU A 39 57.13 -4.86 37.09
N ALA A 40 57.88 -5.53 36.21
CA ALA A 40 57.70 -5.43 34.76
C ALA A 40 56.27 -5.78 34.26
N ALA A 41 55.56 -6.65 34.98
CA ALA A 41 54.16 -7.03 34.67
C ALA A 41 53.10 -6.13 35.35
N ASN A 42 53.51 -5.24 36.27
CA ASN A 42 52.62 -4.47 37.14
C ASN A 42 52.36 -3.04 36.64
N SER A 43 52.64 -2.73 35.37
CA SER A 43 52.46 -1.38 34.79
C SER A 43 51.06 -0.79 35.04
N LYS A 44 50.05 -1.65 35.13
CA LYS A 44 48.66 -1.31 35.44
C LYS A 44 48.47 -0.65 36.81
N ASN A 45 49.33 -0.96 37.79
CA ASN A 45 49.25 -0.38 39.13
C ASN A 45 49.70 1.10 39.16
N PHE A 46 50.38 1.56 38.12
CA PHE A 46 50.96 2.91 38.04
C PHE A 46 50.20 3.83 37.09
N VAL A 47 49.21 3.29 36.35
CA VAL A 47 48.43 4.03 35.37
C VAL A 47 46.97 4.05 35.78
N SER A 48 46.46 5.23 36.10
CA SER A 48 45.05 5.49 36.38
C SER A 48 44.37 6.07 35.15
N TRP A 49 43.22 5.50 34.76
CA TRP A 49 42.45 5.99 33.64
C TRP A 49 41.27 6.84 34.09
N ARG A 50 40.93 7.83 33.27
CA ARG A 50 39.70 8.61 33.40
C ARG A 50 39.17 8.99 32.04
N TYR A 51 37.86 9.12 31.93
CA TYR A 51 37.22 9.57 30.71
C TYR A 51 36.30 10.77 30.98
N ASN A 52 36.04 11.53 29.93
CA ASN A 52 35.09 12.64 29.95
C ASN A 52 34.18 12.48 28.72
N LYS A 53 32.87 12.51 28.95
CA LYS A 53 31.86 12.47 27.90
C LYS A 53 31.42 13.90 27.56
N ASP A 54 31.57 14.32 26.32
CA ASP A 54 31.09 15.61 25.78
C ASP A 54 31.54 16.84 26.60
N GLY A 55 32.76 16.84 27.14
CA GLY A 55 33.30 17.97 27.89
C GLY A 55 32.68 18.17 29.28
N THR A 56 32.02 17.14 29.84
CA THR A 56 31.44 17.16 31.19
C THR A 56 32.51 17.02 32.28
N THR A 57 32.32 16.13 33.25
CA THR A 57 33.27 15.89 34.34
C THR A 57 34.07 14.63 34.05
N PHE A 58 35.37 14.64 34.40
CA PHE A 58 36.18 13.44 34.32
C PHE A 58 35.73 12.41 35.35
N VAL A 59 35.46 11.18 34.89
CA VAL A 59 35.09 10.03 35.69
C VAL A 59 36.26 9.05 35.71
N LYS A 60 36.64 8.58 36.90
CA LYS A 60 37.66 7.53 37.05
C LYS A 60 37.13 6.24 36.42
N TRP A 61 37.97 5.57 35.64
CA TRP A 61 37.63 4.31 34.98
C TRP A 61 38.74 3.29 35.20
N ASP A 62 38.34 2.05 35.45
CA ASP A 62 39.26 0.91 35.51
C ASP A 62 38.90 -0.06 34.39
N PRO A 63 39.80 -0.27 33.40
CA PRO A 63 39.55 -1.20 32.30
C PRO A 63 39.40 -2.67 32.74
N LEU A 64 39.90 -3.05 33.92
CA LEU A 64 39.85 -4.43 34.41
C LEU A 64 38.55 -4.75 35.15
N THR A 65 37.94 -3.75 35.80
CA THR A 65 36.73 -3.90 36.61
C THR A 65 35.63 -2.98 36.13
N ASP A 66 35.49 -2.82 34.82
CA ASP A 66 34.51 -1.91 34.24
C ASP A 66 33.08 -2.41 34.46
N THR A 67 32.41 -1.79 35.42
CA THR A 67 31.01 -2.03 35.77
C THR A 67 30.11 -0.86 35.41
N THR A 68 30.69 0.28 34.99
CA THR A 68 29.93 1.51 34.76
C THR A 68 29.34 1.49 33.35
N MET A 69 28.02 1.61 33.27
CA MET A 69 27.32 1.76 32.00
C MET A 69 27.28 3.24 31.60
N ILE A 70 27.58 3.52 30.33
CA ILE A 70 27.51 4.84 29.71
C ILE A 70 26.37 4.81 28.70
N SER A 71 25.43 5.75 28.83
CA SER A 71 24.36 5.94 27.84
C SER A 71 24.72 7.03 26.85
N PHE A 72 24.56 6.72 25.57
CA PHE A 72 24.68 7.61 24.44
C PHE A 72 23.28 7.89 23.88
N THR A 73 22.94 9.17 23.75
CA THR A 73 21.61 9.62 23.30
C THR A 73 21.66 10.63 22.15
N ASP A 74 22.82 11.25 21.93
CA ASP A 74 23.03 12.22 20.85
C ASP A 74 23.56 11.53 19.58
N ALA A 75 23.37 12.16 18.42
CA ALA A 75 23.83 11.64 17.14
C ALA A 75 25.35 11.38 17.11
N SER A 76 26.11 12.20 17.81
CA SER A 76 27.55 12.09 17.96
C SER A 76 27.94 12.53 19.36
N THR A 77 28.63 11.64 20.08
CA THR A 77 29.19 11.92 21.40
C THR A 77 30.70 11.75 21.33
N THR A 78 31.45 12.73 21.84
CA THR A 78 32.91 12.66 21.94
C THR A 78 33.32 12.18 23.33
N ILE A 79 34.17 11.16 23.38
CA ILE A 79 34.82 10.69 24.60
C ILE A 79 36.27 11.14 24.57
N VAL A 80 36.68 11.87 25.60
CA VAL A 80 38.10 12.15 25.89
C VAL A 80 38.59 11.13 26.89
N LEU A 81 39.66 10.41 26.56
CA LEU A 81 40.29 9.43 27.43
C LEU A 81 41.66 9.95 27.86
N GLU A 82 41.96 9.89 29.15
CA GLU A 82 43.26 10.24 29.69
C GLU A 82 43.83 9.14 30.58
N ALA A 83 45.14 8.94 30.48
CA ALA A 83 45.90 8.12 31.39
C ALA A 83 46.80 9.02 32.25
N TRP A 84 46.84 8.75 33.54
CA TRP A 84 47.58 9.51 34.54
C TRP A 84 48.48 8.58 35.35
N THR A 85 49.67 9.07 35.67
CA THR A 85 50.57 8.48 36.67
C THR A 85 50.68 9.42 37.86
N ALA A 86 51.40 9.01 38.90
CA ALA A 86 51.73 9.89 40.03
C ALA A 86 52.49 11.17 39.60
N CYS A 87 53.12 11.16 38.42
CA CYS A 87 53.88 12.30 37.89
C CYS A 87 53.05 13.24 37.01
N GLY A 88 51.81 12.87 36.65
CA GLY A 88 50.93 13.67 35.79
C GLY A 88 50.34 12.87 34.63
N ARG A 89 49.78 13.59 33.64
CA ARG A 89 49.13 12.99 32.47
C ARG A 89 50.17 12.33 31.57
N ALA A 90 50.03 11.03 31.37
CA ALA A 90 50.89 10.23 30.51
C ALA A 90 50.33 10.05 29.08
N TYR A 91 49.01 10.10 28.92
CA TYR A 91 48.37 9.91 27.62
C TYR A 91 47.03 10.65 27.54
N THR A 92 46.68 11.11 26.35
CA THR A 92 45.36 11.67 26.04
C THR A 92 44.98 11.31 24.60
N THR A 93 43.72 10.94 24.40
CA THR A 93 43.14 10.71 23.08
C THR A 93 41.66 11.03 23.11
N THR A 94 41.06 11.19 21.93
CA THR A 94 39.62 11.27 21.77
C THR A 94 39.13 10.20 20.82
N PHE A 95 37.88 9.78 20.99
CA PHE A 95 37.15 9.02 19.99
C PHE A 95 35.68 9.43 20.02
N THR A 96 34.96 9.16 18.94
CA THR A 96 33.56 9.56 18.79
C THR A 96 32.68 8.33 18.67
N VAL A 97 31.58 8.33 19.43
CA VAL A 97 30.49 7.36 19.30
C VAL A 97 29.39 8.01 18.48
N ASN A 98 29.19 7.49 17.26
CA ASN A 98 28.11 7.94 16.37
C ASN A 98 26.90 7.02 16.52
N LEU A 99 25.74 7.60 16.78
CA LEU A 99 24.47 6.89 16.80
C LEU A 99 23.72 7.15 15.51
N PHE A 100 23.29 6.08 14.86
CA PHE A 100 22.45 6.14 13.67
C PHE A 100 21.02 5.72 14.04
N LEU A 101 20.06 6.54 13.60
CA LEU A 101 18.63 6.27 13.70
C LEU A 101 18.21 5.32 12.59
N HIS A 102 17.08 4.65 12.76
CA HIS A 102 16.50 3.89 11.65
C HIS A 102 15.76 4.84 10.70
N SER A 103 15.75 4.51 9.40
CA SER A 103 14.93 5.25 8.42
C SER A 103 13.47 5.29 8.86
N THR A 104 12.72 6.33 8.56
CA THR A 104 11.28 6.36 8.83
C THR A 104 10.53 5.53 7.78
N LEU A 105 9.48 4.84 8.22
CA LEU A 105 8.41 4.40 7.31
C LEU A 105 7.47 5.60 7.15
N ALA A 106 7.01 5.89 5.94
CA ALA A 106 6.09 7.01 5.68
C ALA A 106 4.96 6.64 4.71
N CYS A 107 3.73 7.09 5.00
CA CYS A 107 2.57 6.92 4.12
C CYS A 107 2.41 8.05 3.09
N SER A 108 3.33 9.02 3.02
CA SER A 108 3.20 10.24 2.21
C SER A 108 2.97 10.00 0.72
N LYS A 109 3.37 8.84 0.21
CA LYS A 109 3.18 8.46 -1.20
C LYS A 109 2.11 7.38 -1.38
N PHE A 110 1.48 6.91 -0.30
CA PHE A 110 0.61 5.74 -0.35
C PHE A 110 -0.59 5.97 -1.27
N ASP A 111 -1.25 7.13 -1.19
CA ASP A 111 -2.37 7.45 -2.09
C ASP A 111 -1.96 7.44 -3.56
N THR A 112 -0.76 7.91 -3.89
CA THR A 112 -0.25 7.95 -5.28
C THR A 112 0.09 6.57 -5.85
N MET A 113 0.13 5.52 -5.02
CA MET A 113 0.33 4.14 -5.47
C MET A 113 -0.95 3.54 -6.07
N TRP A 114 -2.10 4.15 -5.80
CA TRP A 114 -3.41 3.67 -6.24
C TRP A 114 -3.88 4.50 -7.42
N THR A 115 -4.22 3.84 -8.51
CA THR A 115 -4.75 4.49 -9.71
C THR A 115 -5.95 3.71 -10.22
N VAL A 116 -7.02 4.40 -10.60
CA VAL A 116 -8.17 3.74 -11.25
C VAL A 116 -7.95 3.76 -12.76
N VAL A 117 -8.18 2.61 -13.39
CA VAL A 117 -8.22 2.47 -14.84
C VAL A 117 -9.64 2.76 -15.28
N GLU A 118 -9.84 3.95 -15.80
CA GLU A 118 -11.14 4.40 -16.32
C GLU A 118 -11.26 4.10 -17.82
N LYS A 119 -12.51 4.06 -18.31
CA LYS A 119 -12.77 3.98 -19.75
C LYS A 119 -12.43 5.34 -20.39
N PRO A 120 -11.79 5.36 -21.58
CA PRO A 120 -11.56 6.61 -22.30
C PRO A 120 -12.85 7.42 -22.49
N GLY A 121 -12.84 8.69 -22.06
CA GLY A 121 -13.97 9.61 -22.20
C GLY A 121 -15.00 9.58 -21.06
N VAL A 122 -14.88 8.67 -20.08
CA VAL A 122 -15.71 8.65 -18.86
C VAL A 122 -14.77 8.74 -17.67
N GLN A 123 -14.80 9.87 -16.96
CA GLN A 123 -13.93 10.11 -15.81
C GLN A 123 -14.75 10.47 -14.59
N GLY A 124 -14.31 9.94 -13.45
CA GLY A 124 -14.82 10.35 -12.15
C GLY A 124 -14.38 11.76 -11.76
N THR A 125 -14.74 12.15 -10.56
CA THR A 125 -14.21 13.34 -9.90
C THR A 125 -13.18 12.94 -8.85
N GLU A 126 -12.41 13.89 -8.34
CA GLU A 126 -11.42 13.61 -7.30
C GLU A 126 -12.07 12.89 -6.10
N GLY A 127 -11.58 11.68 -5.80
CA GLY A 127 -12.11 10.84 -4.72
C GLY A 127 -13.36 10.00 -5.04
N THR A 128 -13.97 10.16 -6.22
CA THR A 128 -15.09 9.34 -6.71
C THR A 128 -14.86 8.89 -8.15
N TYR A 129 -14.56 7.62 -8.32
CA TYR A 129 -14.22 6.99 -9.60
C TYR A 129 -15.42 6.31 -10.25
N CYS A 130 -15.32 6.11 -11.56
CA CYS A 130 -16.36 5.43 -12.32
C CYS A 130 -16.12 3.92 -12.39
N ALA A 131 -17.21 3.16 -12.40
CA ALA A 131 -17.18 1.78 -12.84
C ALA A 131 -16.71 1.70 -14.31
N TYR A 132 -16.11 0.58 -14.68
CA TYR A 132 -15.49 0.42 -15.99
C TYR A 132 -16.54 0.23 -17.08
N GLY A 133 -16.99 1.32 -17.71
CA GLY A 133 -17.85 1.36 -18.91
C GLY A 133 -18.87 0.23 -19.06
N GLY A 134 -20.04 0.39 -18.45
CA GLY A 134 -21.16 -0.55 -18.42
C GLY A 134 -20.97 -1.75 -17.49
N SER A 135 -19.78 -1.92 -16.89
CA SER A 135 -19.52 -2.95 -15.89
C SER A 135 -19.99 -2.53 -14.49
N ASP A 136 -20.20 -3.51 -13.64
CA ASP A 136 -20.54 -3.35 -12.22
C ASP A 136 -19.30 -3.32 -11.30
N PHE A 137 -18.12 -3.10 -11.87
CA PHE A 137 -16.85 -3.01 -11.13
C PHE A 137 -15.95 -1.90 -11.70
N ALA A 138 -15.10 -1.34 -10.85
CA ALA A 138 -13.97 -0.51 -11.30
C ALA A 138 -12.67 -1.31 -11.30
N VAL A 139 -11.71 -0.87 -12.11
CA VAL A 139 -10.38 -1.50 -12.15
C VAL A 139 -9.40 -0.62 -11.41
N LEU A 140 -8.90 -1.10 -10.28
CA LEU A 140 -7.91 -0.43 -9.44
C LEU A 140 -6.53 -1.04 -9.67
N LYS A 141 -5.53 -0.20 -9.90
CA LYS A 141 -4.13 -0.60 -10.03
C LYS A 141 -3.35 -0.19 -8.79
N LEU A 142 -2.68 -1.16 -8.19
CA LEU A 142 -1.62 -0.96 -7.21
C LEU A 142 -0.28 -0.89 -7.94
N ASN A 143 0.41 0.24 -7.83
CA ASN A 143 1.79 0.41 -8.27
C ASN A 143 2.64 0.89 -7.10
N MET A 144 3.24 -0.06 -6.39
CA MET A 144 4.00 0.17 -5.18
C MET A 144 5.48 -0.12 -5.41
N ALA A 145 6.34 0.77 -4.92
CA ALA A 145 7.75 0.48 -4.70
C ALA A 145 8.08 0.57 -3.21
N VAL A 146 8.84 -0.40 -2.69
CA VAL A 146 9.26 -0.42 -1.29
C VAL A 146 10.01 0.87 -0.90
N ALA A 147 10.76 1.46 -1.84
CA ALA A 147 11.48 2.73 -1.64
C ALA A 147 10.56 3.94 -1.42
N ASP A 148 9.29 3.88 -1.83
CA ASP A 148 8.34 4.98 -1.62
C ASP A 148 7.78 5.02 -0.20
N VAL A 149 7.83 3.88 0.51
CA VAL A 149 7.41 3.76 1.92
C VAL A 149 8.61 3.78 2.86
N LEU A 150 9.76 3.25 2.43
CA LEU A 150 11.03 3.28 3.14
C LEU A 150 11.92 4.42 2.64
N GLN A 151 11.75 5.61 3.23
CA GLN A 151 12.57 6.76 2.88
C GLN A 151 13.96 6.62 3.50
N GLN A 152 14.99 6.49 2.66
CA GLN A 152 16.37 6.42 3.12
C GLN A 152 16.97 7.83 3.24
N ALA A 153 17.55 8.14 4.39
CA ALA A 153 18.45 9.28 4.56
C ALA A 153 19.88 8.77 4.82
N SER A 154 20.90 9.51 4.36
CA SER A 154 22.31 9.14 4.53
C SER A 154 22.75 9.01 5.99
N SER A 155 22.03 9.62 6.93
CA SER A 155 22.25 9.55 8.38
C SER A 155 21.46 8.43 9.08
N THR A 156 20.75 7.61 8.33
CA THR A 156 19.87 6.56 8.86
C THR A 156 20.34 5.16 8.46
N VAL A 157 20.19 4.21 9.37
CA VAL A 157 20.34 2.79 9.07
C VAL A 157 19.03 2.30 8.49
N THR A 158 19.10 1.66 7.31
CA THR A 158 17.94 1.01 6.74
C THR A 158 17.90 -0.45 7.19
N GLY A 159 16.82 -0.81 7.88
CA GLY A 159 16.48 -2.20 8.18
C GLY A 159 16.13 -3.00 6.92
N THR A 160 15.92 -4.31 7.06
CA THR A 160 15.50 -5.11 5.90
C THR A 160 13.98 -5.12 5.83
N TYR A 161 13.42 -4.74 4.68
CA TYR A 161 11.99 -4.92 4.41
C TYR A 161 11.61 -6.39 4.57
N THR A 162 10.54 -6.67 5.31
CA THR A 162 10.07 -8.05 5.56
C THR A 162 8.69 -8.31 5.01
N GLY A 163 8.01 -7.28 4.50
CA GLY A 163 6.78 -7.47 3.77
C GLY A 163 5.74 -6.36 3.91
N VAL A 164 4.70 -6.51 3.11
CA VAL A 164 3.48 -5.74 3.13
C VAL A 164 2.31 -6.69 3.13
N LYS A 165 1.35 -6.42 4.00
CA LYS A 165 0.04 -7.06 3.98
C LYS A 165 -1.01 -5.99 3.78
N CYS A 166 -1.79 -6.10 2.70
CA CYS A 166 -2.89 -5.19 2.42
C CYS A 166 -4.23 -5.90 2.56
N ASP A 167 -5.12 -5.28 3.32
CA ASP A 167 -6.48 -5.68 3.56
C ASP A 167 -7.43 -4.64 2.95
N ILE A 168 -8.53 -5.10 2.35
CA ILE A 168 -9.56 -4.24 1.77
C ILE A 168 -10.93 -4.55 2.35
N MET A 169 -11.69 -3.51 2.65
CA MET A 169 -13.12 -3.54 2.93
C MET A 169 -13.87 -2.82 1.82
N VAL A 170 -14.96 -3.40 1.34
CA VAL A 170 -15.85 -2.77 0.35
C VAL A 170 -17.27 -2.72 0.90
N LYS A 171 -17.88 -1.55 0.94
CA LYS A 171 -19.23 -1.32 1.49
C LYS A 171 -20.02 -0.28 0.72
N GLU A 172 -21.34 -0.23 0.92
CA GLU A 172 -22.15 0.89 0.47
C GLU A 172 -21.66 2.18 1.17
N THR A 173 -21.59 3.28 0.43
CA THR A 173 -21.17 4.56 1.00
C THR A 173 -22.15 5.01 2.09
N GLY A 174 -21.64 5.26 3.30
CA GLY A 174 -22.47 5.56 4.48
C GLY A 174 -23.02 4.32 5.20
N GLY A 175 -22.83 3.12 4.65
CA GLY A 175 -23.19 1.85 5.27
C GLY A 175 -22.23 1.41 6.39
N PRO A 176 -22.62 0.35 7.15
CA PRO A 176 -21.80 -0.20 8.22
C PRO A 176 -20.51 -0.85 7.68
N ASP A 177 -19.50 -0.93 8.54
CA ASP A 177 -18.25 -1.63 8.23
C ASP A 177 -18.49 -3.14 8.09
N LYS A 178 -17.73 -3.75 7.18
CA LYS A 178 -17.78 -5.18 6.86
C LYS A 178 -16.44 -5.84 7.17
N GLN A 179 -16.41 -7.16 7.24
CA GLN A 179 -15.13 -7.87 7.38
C GLN A 179 -14.22 -7.61 6.17
N VAL A 180 -12.94 -7.38 6.44
CA VAL A 180 -11.89 -7.16 5.44
C VAL A 180 -11.43 -8.47 4.81
N VAL A 181 -10.84 -8.40 3.61
CA VAL A 181 -10.09 -9.50 2.99
C VAL A 181 -8.66 -9.07 2.67
N THR A 182 -7.70 -9.96 2.93
CA THR A 182 -6.32 -9.78 2.50
C THR A 182 -6.21 -10.02 1.00
N PHE A 183 -5.71 -9.04 0.25
CA PHE A 183 -5.57 -9.10 -1.21
C PHE A 183 -4.12 -8.86 -1.69
N VAL A 184 -3.25 -8.45 -0.78
CA VAL A 184 -1.78 -8.46 -0.95
C VAL A 184 -1.17 -9.07 0.31
N ASP A 185 -0.31 -10.06 0.12
CA ASP A 185 0.59 -10.59 1.14
C ASP A 185 1.91 -10.91 0.44
N ASP A 186 2.89 -10.02 0.59
CA ASP A 186 4.19 -10.12 -0.07
C ASP A 186 5.30 -9.81 0.93
N GLN A 187 6.37 -10.60 0.92
CA GLN A 187 7.48 -10.47 1.87
C GLN A 187 8.81 -10.10 1.21
N THR A 188 8.89 -10.10 -0.12
CA THR A 188 10.17 -10.16 -0.84
C THR A 188 10.27 -9.21 -2.02
N SER A 189 9.15 -8.80 -2.61
CA SER A 189 9.12 -8.00 -3.82
C SER A 189 9.51 -6.55 -3.52
N ALA A 190 10.49 -6.03 -4.25
CA ALA A 190 10.87 -4.62 -4.17
C ALA A 190 9.82 -3.69 -4.79
N THR A 191 9.01 -4.23 -5.70
CA THR A 191 7.91 -3.54 -6.38
C THR A 191 6.72 -4.48 -6.54
N ILE A 192 5.51 -3.94 -6.36
CA ILE A 192 4.25 -4.67 -6.59
C ILE A 192 3.44 -3.87 -7.61
N ASN A 193 3.14 -4.50 -8.75
CA ASN A 193 2.34 -3.91 -9.82
C ASN A 193 1.23 -4.89 -10.18
N LYS A 194 0.01 -4.62 -9.70
CA LYS A 194 -1.15 -5.52 -9.83
C LYS A 194 -2.42 -4.74 -10.07
N TYR A 195 -3.34 -5.33 -10.84
CA TYR A 195 -4.68 -4.81 -11.01
C TYR A 195 -5.68 -5.63 -10.20
N TYR A 196 -6.73 -4.96 -9.75
CA TYR A 196 -7.82 -5.52 -8.97
C TYR A 196 -9.13 -4.99 -9.54
N GLY A 197 -10.09 -5.88 -9.81
CA GLY A 197 -11.46 -5.46 -10.04
C GLY A 197 -12.14 -5.25 -8.69
N VAL A 198 -12.85 -4.13 -8.49
CA VAL A 198 -13.62 -3.88 -7.27
C VAL A 198 -15.08 -3.71 -7.66
N GLU A 199 -15.90 -4.70 -7.31
CA GLU A 199 -17.33 -4.71 -7.60
C GLU A 199 -18.07 -3.67 -6.76
N LEU A 200 -19.07 -3.03 -7.37
CA LEU A 200 -20.07 -2.26 -6.68
C LEU A 200 -20.82 -3.16 -5.70
N VAL A 201 -21.23 -2.63 -4.55
CA VAL A 201 -22.05 -3.38 -3.61
C VAL A 201 -23.42 -3.63 -4.23
N THR A 202 -23.79 -4.89 -4.37
CA THR A 202 -25.03 -5.33 -5.03
C THR A 202 -26.03 -6.00 -4.11
N SER A 203 -25.64 -6.30 -2.86
CA SER A 203 -26.49 -6.95 -1.86
C SER A 203 -26.91 -5.97 -0.75
N PRO A 204 -28.21 -5.86 -0.42
CA PRO A 204 -29.38 -6.52 -1.06
C PRO A 204 -29.83 -5.83 -2.36
N THR A 205 -29.36 -4.62 -2.62
CA THR A 205 -29.62 -3.83 -3.82
C THR A 205 -28.32 -3.18 -4.29
N THR A 206 -28.18 -2.93 -5.59
CA THR A 206 -27.05 -2.15 -6.12
C THR A 206 -27.00 -0.78 -5.47
N ALA A 207 -25.93 -0.53 -4.72
CA ALA A 207 -25.66 0.74 -4.08
C ALA A 207 -25.33 1.80 -5.13
N GLN A 208 -25.82 3.02 -4.92
CA GLN A 208 -25.51 4.15 -5.81
C GLN A 208 -24.02 4.51 -5.78
N LYS A 209 -23.40 4.37 -4.59
CA LYS A 209 -21.98 4.59 -4.36
C LYS A 209 -21.42 3.48 -3.49
N THR A 210 -20.24 3.01 -3.85
CA THR A 210 -19.50 1.97 -3.14
C THR A 210 -18.19 2.56 -2.62
N THR A 211 -17.92 2.41 -1.33
CA THR A 211 -16.67 2.85 -0.71
C THR A 211 -15.75 1.66 -0.49
N GLY A 212 -14.54 1.76 -1.02
CA GLY A 212 -13.43 0.87 -0.71
C GLY A 212 -12.50 1.51 0.31
N VAL A 213 -12.11 0.74 1.33
CA VAL A 213 -11.14 1.14 2.35
C VAL A 213 -10.01 0.12 2.35
N ILE A 214 -8.81 0.57 2.03
CA ILE A 214 -7.60 -0.24 1.98
C ILE A 214 -6.70 0.13 3.15
N HIS A 215 -6.18 -0.88 3.84
CA HIS A 215 -5.12 -0.75 4.84
C HIS A 215 -3.94 -1.63 4.46
N CYS A 216 -2.75 -1.05 4.32
CA CYS A 216 -1.52 -1.78 4.09
C CYS A 216 -0.57 -1.65 5.28
N LYS A 217 -0.25 -2.78 5.90
CA LYS A 217 0.74 -2.88 6.97
C LYS A 217 2.10 -3.26 6.40
N PHE A 218 3.01 -2.31 6.42
CA PHE A 218 4.42 -2.47 6.04
C PHE A 218 5.24 -2.91 7.25
N THR A 219 6.12 -3.88 7.06
CA THR A 219 6.95 -4.43 8.13
C THR A 219 8.42 -4.47 7.71
N ARG A 220 9.32 -4.23 8.66
CA ARG A 220 10.76 -4.40 8.48
C ARG A 220 11.43 -4.93 9.74
N THR A 221 12.58 -5.58 9.57
CA THR A 221 13.48 -5.86 10.69
C THR A 221 14.27 -4.62 11.08
N PRO A 222 14.57 -4.44 12.38
CA PRO A 222 15.59 -3.50 12.79
C PRO A 222 16.99 -4.03 12.38
N ARG A 223 17.84 -3.20 11.78
CA ARG A 223 19.26 -3.49 11.65
C ARG A 223 19.97 -3.31 12.99
N SER A 224 20.42 -4.39 13.61
CA SER A 224 21.32 -4.33 14.76
C SER A 224 22.76 -4.04 14.31
N ASN A 225 23.51 -3.33 15.15
CA ASN A 225 24.95 -3.11 14.93
C ASN A 225 25.69 -4.43 15.12
N SER A 226 26.64 -4.77 14.25
CA SER A 226 27.45 -5.99 14.34
C SER A 226 28.35 -6.05 15.58
N LEU A 227 28.53 -4.92 16.30
CA LEU A 227 29.23 -4.85 17.58
C LEU A 227 28.35 -5.19 18.80
N MET A 228 27.03 -5.30 18.63
CA MET A 228 26.16 -5.83 19.68
C MET A 228 26.26 -7.36 19.66
N LEU A 229 26.73 -7.97 20.76
CA LEU A 229 26.49 -9.40 20.99
C LEU A 229 24.99 -9.66 20.78
N ALA A 230 24.69 -10.79 20.14
CA ALA A 230 23.39 -11.22 19.61
C ALA A 230 22.20 -11.23 20.60
N SER A 231 22.36 -10.78 21.85
CA SER A 231 21.39 -10.90 22.94
C SER A 231 20.47 -9.68 23.14
N ALA A 232 20.55 -8.64 22.31
CA ALA A 232 19.67 -7.45 22.42
C ALA A 232 18.78 -7.20 21.20
N ALA A 233 18.78 -8.09 20.20
CA ALA A 233 17.86 -8.02 19.06
C ALA A 233 16.48 -8.59 19.43
N THR A 234 15.88 -8.13 20.53
CA THR A 234 14.51 -8.49 20.86
C THR A 234 13.54 -7.60 20.10
N GLY A 235 13.01 -8.14 19.01
CA GLY A 235 11.56 -8.31 18.86
C GLY A 235 10.73 -7.24 18.16
N ASP A 236 11.18 -5.98 18.07
CA ASP A 236 10.30 -4.95 17.51
C ASP A 236 10.50 -4.80 16.00
N ASN A 237 9.78 -5.63 15.25
CA ASN A 237 9.51 -5.36 13.85
C ASN A 237 8.86 -3.97 13.76
N ASN A 238 9.53 -3.04 13.08
CA ASN A 238 8.98 -1.71 12.86
C ASN A 238 7.87 -1.84 11.84
N THR A 239 6.64 -1.52 12.24
CA THR A 239 5.47 -1.58 11.37
C THR A 239 4.86 -0.20 11.13
N LEU A 240 4.35 0.03 9.92
CA LEU A 240 3.54 1.20 9.57
C LEU A 240 2.26 0.72 8.88
N ASP A 241 1.12 1.25 9.32
CA ASP A 241 -0.18 1.03 8.68
C ASP A 241 -0.56 2.29 7.90
N CYS A 242 -0.80 2.13 6.59
CA CYS A 242 -1.24 3.18 5.70
C CYS A 242 -2.64 2.88 5.18
N GLY A 243 -3.54 3.86 5.30
CA GLY A 243 -4.92 3.77 4.82
C GLY A 243 -5.12 4.53 3.50
N HIS A 244 -5.97 4.00 2.63
CA HIS A 244 -6.45 4.68 1.42
C HIS A 244 -7.95 4.40 1.27
N THR A 245 -8.74 5.44 0.99
CA THR A 245 -10.18 5.32 0.81
C THR A 245 -10.56 5.90 -0.55
N PHE A 246 -11.40 5.18 -1.26
CA PHE A 246 -11.93 5.61 -2.55
C PHE A 246 -13.43 5.31 -2.64
N THR A 247 -14.10 6.05 -3.51
CA THR A 247 -15.51 5.79 -3.84
C THR A 247 -15.62 5.39 -5.31
N ILE A 248 -16.47 4.43 -5.62
CA ILE A 248 -16.84 4.03 -6.98
C ILE A 248 -18.33 4.29 -7.16
N MET A 249 -18.72 4.78 -8.31
CA MET A 249 -20.12 4.83 -8.73
C MET A 249 -20.27 4.43 -10.20
N ASP A 250 -21.49 4.09 -10.58
CA ASP A 250 -21.85 4.03 -11.98
C ASP A 250 -21.97 5.46 -12.52
N CYS A 251 -21.14 5.77 -13.52
CA CYS A 251 -21.09 7.09 -14.15
C CYS A 251 -21.80 7.11 -15.50
N ASP A 252 -22.20 5.95 -16.01
CA ASP A 252 -22.93 5.91 -17.26
C ASP A 252 -24.31 6.55 -17.06
N GLN A 253 -24.73 7.37 -18.03
CA GLN A 253 -26.05 7.99 -17.94
C GLN A 253 -27.12 6.87 -17.94
N PRO A 254 -28.18 6.98 -17.14
CA PRO A 254 -29.25 6.00 -17.17
C PRO A 254 -29.83 5.94 -18.59
N GLU A 255 -29.61 4.82 -19.28
CA GLU A 255 -30.21 4.58 -20.58
C GLU A 255 -31.72 4.43 -20.37
N LEU A 256 -32.47 5.48 -20.72
CA LEU A 256 -33.92 5.39 -20.86
C LEU A 256 -34.20 4.55 -22.11
N ASN A 257 -34.23 3.23 -21.94
CA ASN A 257 -34.61 2.27 -22.96
C ASN A 257 -36.10 2.40 -23.29
N LEU A 258 -36.45 3.47 -23.99
CA LEU A 258 -37.78 3.72 -24.53
C LEU A 258 -37.96 2.88 -25.79
N GLY A 259 -38.35 1.61 -25.62
CA GLY A 259 -38.89 0.78 -26.70
C GLY A 259 -37.87 0.09 -27.60
N GLN A 260 -36.59 0.02 -27.23
CA GLN A 260 -35.67 -0.95 -27.84
C GLN A 260 -35.91 -2.29 -27.16
N LYS A 261 -36.13 -3.36 -27.96
CA LYS A 261 -36.17 -4.74 -27.47
C LYS A 261 -34.97 -4.91 -26.54
N GLU A 262 -35.28 -5.24 -25.29
CA GLU A 262 -34.37 -5.33 -24.17
C GLU A 262 -33.05 -5.98 -24.59
N ASP A 263 -31.96 -5.56 -23.98
CA ASP A 263 -30.68 -6.26 -24.07
C ASP A 263 -30.87 -7.68 -23.49
N VAL A 264 -31.38 -8.59 -24.35
CA VAL A 264 -31.88 -9.94 -24.00
C VAL A 264 -30.84 -10.71 -23.20
N CYS A 265 -29.57 -10.35 -23.39
CA CYS A 265 -28.42 -10.91 -22.70
C CYS A 265 -28.39 -10.56 -21.21
N ALA A 266 -28.56 -9.28 -20.87
CA ALA A 266 -28.51 -8.81 -19.50
C ALA A 266 -29.64 -9.42 -18.66
N ASP A 267 -30.86 -9.47 -19.21
CA ASP A 267 -32.03 -10.03 -18.52
C ASP A 267 -31.98 -11.57 -18.42
N ALA A 268 -31.52 -12.25 -19.47
CA ALA A 268 -31.44 -13.72 -19.46
C ALA A 268 -30.39 -14.26 -18.48
N CYS A 269 -29.35 -13.45 -18.19
CA CYS A 269 -28.24 -13.81 -17.30
C CYS A 269 -28.35 -13.18 -15.91
N ALA A 270 -29.33 -12.31 -15.67
CA ALA A 270 -29.52 -11.65 -14.38
C ALA A 270 -29.74 -12.67 -13.25
N GLY A 271 -28.88 -12.61 -12.23
CA GLY A 271 -28.95 -13.49 -11.05
C GLY A 271 -28.51 -14.93 -11.30
N ASP A 272 -27.88 -15.21 -12.46
CA ASP A 272 -27.16 -16.47 -12.65
C ASP A 272 -25.89 -16.50 -11.79
N THR A 273 -25.43 -17.71 -11.48
CA THR A 273 -24.11 -17.94 -10.88
C THR A 273 -22.97 -17.68 -11.85
N ALA A 274 -23.22 -17.84 -13.15
CA ALA A 274 -22.25 -17.53 -14.20
C ALA A 274 -22.29 -16.02 -14.54
N PRO A 275 -21.14 -15.34 -14.68
CA PRO A 275 -21.11 -13.91 -14.97
C PRO A 275 -21.85 -13.56 -16.26
N GLY A 276 -22.75 -12.58 -16.16
CA GLY A 276 -23.51 -12.00 -17.26
C GLY A 276 -22.69 -11.02 -18.09
N MET A 277 -23.32 -10.41 -19.10
CA MET A 277 -22.65 -9.44 -19.96
C MET A 277 -22.10 -8.26 -19.13
N LEU A 278 -20.84 -7.88 -19.40
CA LEU A 278 -20.06 -6.84 -18.72
C LEU A 278 -19.73 -7.09 -17.24
N GLU A 279 -20.16 -8.22 -16.65
CA GLU A 279 -19.78 -8.61 -15.30
C GLU A 279 -18.37 -9.22 -15.27
N ALA A 280 -17.70 -9.10 -14.13
CA ALA A 280 -16.35 -9.62 -13.93
C ALA A 280 -16.33 -11.15 -14.02
N CYS A 281 -15.42 -11.70 -14.82
CA CYS A 281 -15.30 -13.14 -15.07
C CYS A 281 -13.90 -13.70 -14.82
N GLY A 282 -12.90 -12.87 -14.54
CA GLY A 282 -11.53 -13.34 -14.29
C GLY A 282 -10.62 -12.23 -13.76
N GLY A 283 -9.46 -12.63 -13.23
CA GLY A 283 -8.54 -11.72 -12.53
C GLY A 283 -8.82 -11.61 -11.03
N SER A 284 -8.06 -10.78 -10.33
CA SER A 284 -8.23 -10.57 -8.87
C SER A 284 -9.41 -9.64 -8.59
N ILE A 285 -10.60 -10.21 -8.37
CA ILE A 285 -11.83 -9.44 -8.14
C ILE A 285 -12.21 -9.39 -6.67
N VAL A 286 -12.31 -8.20 -6.12
CA VAL A 286 -12.82 -7.91 -4.78
C VAL A 286 -14.33 -7.69 -4.87
N THR A 287 -15.08 -8.44 -4.08
CA THR A 287 -16.55 -8.36 -4.00
C THR A 287 -16.99 -8.28 -2.54
N SER A 288 -18.27 -8.00 -2.31
CA SER A 288 -18.83 -7.74 -0.97
C SER A 288 -20.19 -8.38 -0.82
N SER A 289 -20.39 -9.09 0.30
CA SER A 289 -21.68 -9.56 0.81
C SER A 289 -22.22 -8.59 1.87
N ASP A 290 -23.35 -8.87 2.51
CA ASP A 290 -23.89 -8.01 3.57
C ASP A 290 -22.93 -7.86 4.77
N VAL A 291 -22.09 -8.87 5.03
CA VAL A 291 -21.25 -8.95 6.25
C VAL A 291 -19.74 -8.93 5.99
N SER A 292 -19.30 -9.31 4.79
CA SER A 292 -17.87 -9.51 4.50
C SER A 292 -17.49 -9.15 3.07
N THR A 293 -16.25 -8.68 2.93
CA THR A 293 -15.54 -8.52 1.66
C THR A 293 -14.80 -9.81 1.34
N THR A 294 -14.75 -10.21 0.07
CA THR A 294 -14.04 -11.42 -0.36
C THR A 294 -13.27 -11.18 -1.65
N LEU A 295 -12.22 -11.98 -1.87
CA LEU A 295 -11.45 -12.00 -3.11
C LEU A 295 -11.85 -13.23 -3.91
N LYS A 296 -12.42 -13.04 -5.10
CA LYS A 296 -12.78 -14.13 -6.01
C LYS A 296 -11.51 -14.81 -6.55
N PRO A 297 -11.60 -16.10 -6.92
CA PRO A 297 -10.50 -16.79 -7.59
C PRO A 297 -10.07 -16.07 -8.87
N SER A 298 -8.77 -16.02 -9.14
CA SER A 298 -8.22 -15.36 -10.33
C SER A 298 -8.48 -16.12 -11.63
N THR A 299 -8.88 -17.38 -11.55
CA THR A 299 -9.16 -18.24 -12.71
C THR A 299 -10.37 -17.74 -13.50
N PRO A 300 -10.24 -17.55 -14.82
CA PRO A 300 -11.36 -17.16 -15.67
C PRO A 300 -12.54 -18.15 -15.54
N GLN A 301 -13.74 -17.60 -15.38
CA GLN A 301 -15.00 -18.32 -15.31
C GLN A 301 -15.69 -18.34 -16.67
N THR A 302 -16.49 -19.37 -16.90
CA THR A 302 -17.34 -19.46 -18.08
C THR A 302 -18.48 -18.44 -17.96
N CYS A 303 -18.60 -17.56 -18.95
CA CYS A 303 -19.69 -16.58 -19.03
C CYS A 303 -21.05 -17.26 -19.19
N CYS A 304 -22.11 -16.56 -18.79
CA CYS A 304 -23.48 -17.02 -18.92
C CYS A 304 -23.82 -17.41 -20.38
N SER A 305 -24.38 -18.61 -20.55
CA SER A 305 -24.72 -19.19 -21.85
C SER A 305 -26.16 -18.95 -22.29
N LYS A 306 -26.96 -18.22 -21.48
CA LYS A 306 -28.38 -17.94 -21.77
C LYS A 306 -28.57 -16.78 -22.75
N CYS A 307 -27.50 -16.05 -23.04
CA CYS A 307 -27.49 -14.97 -24.01
C CYS A 307 -27.58 -15.51 -25.44
N THR A 308 -28.33 -14.81 -26.31
CA THR A 308 -28.45 -15.19 -27.73
C THR A 308 -27.12 -15.07 -28.48
N LYS A 309 -26.25 -14.16 -28.06
CA LYS A 309 -24.86 -14.06 -28.52
C LYS A 309 -23.96 -14.78 -27.53
N ALA A 310 -23.03 -15.59 -28.03
CA ALA A 310 -22.04 -16.23 -27.17
C ALA A 310 -21.17 -15.16 -26.49
N LEU A 311 -21.07 -15.23 -25.16
CA LEU A 311 -20.20 -14.39 -24.36
C LEU A 311 -18.85 -15.07 -24.16
N THR A 312 -17.78 -14.29 -24.22
CA THR A 312 -16.40 -14.71 -23.96
C THR A 312 -15.80 -13.86 -22.84
N CYS A 313 -15.07 -14.50 -21.93
CA CYS A 313 -14.36 -13.81 -20.85
C CYS A 313 -13.08 -13.18 -21.42
N SER A 314 -13.07 -11.85 -21.52
CA SER A 314 -12.03 -11.07 -22.20
C SER A 314 -11.39 -10.07 -21.25
N SER A 315 -10.08 -9.82 -21.42
CA SER A 315 -9.36 -8.81 -20.65
C SER A 315 -9.91 -7.40 -20.87
N VAL A 316 -9.98 -6.66 -19.77
CA VAL A 316 -10.28 -5.23 -19.77
C VAL A 316 -9.02 -4.45 -20.15
N GLY A 317 -9.02 -3.86 -21.34
CA GLY A 317 -7.85 -3.12 -21.86
C GLY A 317 -6.58 -3.98 -21.87
N THR A 318 -5.52 -3.49 -21.22
CA THR A 318 -4.25 -4.21 -21.07
C THR A 318 -4.08 -4.84 -19.68
N THR A 319 -5.16 -5.09 -18.97
CA THR A 319 -5.15 -5.62 -17.58
C THR A 319 -5.42 -7.12 -17.54
N ASP A 320 -5.13 -7.75 -16.40
CA ASP A 320 -5.48 -9.14 -16.09
C ASP A 320 -6.89 -9.28 -15.51
N VAL A 321 -7.59 -8.17 -15.25
CA VAL A 321 -9.03 -8.16 -14.94
C VAL A 321 -9.81 -8.44 -16.21
N MET A 322 -10.79 -9.34 -16.14
CA MET A 322 -11.57 -9.79 -17.29
C MET A 322 -13.07 -9.61 -17.05
N ARG A 323 -13.82 -9.39 -18.12
CA ARG A 323 -15.29 -9.34 -18.13
C ARG A 323 -15.87 -10.11 -19.30
N CYS A 324 -17.14 -10.49 -19.17
CA CYS A 324 -17.86 -11.17 -20.23
C CYS A 324 -18.31 -10.20 -21.32
N GLU A 325 -17.84 -10.39 -22.54
CA GLU A 325 -18.21 -9.58 -23.70
C GLU A 325 -18.75 -10.47 -24.82
N PRO A 326 -19.61 -9.94 -25.71
CA PRO A 326 -20.01 -10.66 -26.91
C PRO A 326 -18.78 -11.07 -27.73
N SER A 327 -18.73 -12.34 -28.14
CA SER A 327 -17.63 -12.84 -28.96
C SER A 327 -17.52 -12.00 -30.24
N PRO A 328 -16.33 -11.46 -30.57
CA PRO A 328 -16.17 -10.64 -31.75
C PRO A 328 -16.54 -11.47 -32.97
N THR A 329 -17.48 -10.97 -33.76
CA THR A 329 -17.87 -11.62 -35.03
C THR A 329 -16.64 -11.57 -35.97
N PRO A 330 -16.30 -12.63 -36.73
CA PRO A 330 -15.08 -12.66 -37.53
C PRO A 330 -14.89 -11.49 -38.50
N LEU A 331 -15.99 -10.84 -38.91
CA LEU A 331 -15.98 -9.64 -39.76
C LEU A 331 -15.44 -8.39 -39.04
N LEU A 332 -15.65 -8.27 -37.72
CA LEU A 332 -15.14 -7.16 -36.91
C LEU A 332 -13.64 -7.29 -36.62
N MET A 333 -13.08 -8.51 -36.58
CA MET A 333 -11.63 -8.69 -36.43
C MET A 333 -10.84 -8.14 -37.63
N ALA A 334 -11.45 -8.11 -38.83
CA ALA A 334 -10.88 -7.44 -39.99
C ALA A 334 -10.92 -5.91 -39.84
N GLU A 335 -12.02 -5.34 -39.32
CA GLU A 335 -12.16 -3.89 -39.10
C GLU A 335 -11.29 -3.36 -37.95
N VAL A 336 -11.09 -4.14 -36.88
CA VAL A 336 -10.20 -3.76 -35.76
C VAL A 336 -8.73 -3.87 -36.17
N SER A 337 -8.38 -4.85 -37.02
CA SER A 337 -7.05 -4.92 -37.64
C SER A 337 -6.83 -3.76 -38.62
N GLU A 338 -7.85 -3.41 -39.42
CA GLU A 338 -7.79 -2.23 -40.30
C GLU A 338 -7.78 -0.90 -39.53
N MET A 339 -8.40 -0.79 -38.34
CA MET A 339 -8.32 0.39 -37.49
C MET A 339 -6.95 0.53 -36.81
N ALA A 340 -6.33 -0.57 -36.39
CA ALA A 340 -4.95 -0.56 -35.88
C ALA A 340 -3.93 -0.16 -36.97
N ASP A 341 -4.18 -0.50 -38.24
CA ASP A 341 -3.39 -0.02 -39.38
C ASP A 341 -3.75 1.41 -39.83
N ARG A 342 -4.98 1.88 -39.57
CA ARG A 342 -5.41 3.27 -39.86
C ARG A 342 -4.84 4.31 -38.89
N GLU A 343 -4.45 3.95 -37.66
CA GLU A 343 -3.70 4.86 -36.79
C GLU A 343 -2.30 5.21 -37.35
N LYS A 344 -1.76 4.40 -38.28
CA LYS A 344 -0.54 4.77 -39.02
C LYS A 344 -0.79 5.65 -40.25
N SER A 345 -2.04 5.86 -40.66
CA SER A 345 -2.35 6.54 -41.92
C SER A 345 -3.34 7.71 -41.81
N SER A 346 -3.80 8.12 -40.62
CA SER A 346 -4.73 9.27 -40.47
C SER A 346 -4.03 10.63 -40.28
N LEU A 347 -3.03 10.92 -41.12
CA LEU A 347 -2.56 12.28 -41.41
C LEU A 347 -2.91 12.65 -42.87
N ALA A 348 -4.15 12.37 -43.30
CA ALA A 348 -4.69 12.95 -44.54
C ALA A 348 -6.23 12.89 -44.60
N SER A 349 -6.80 14.09 -44.59
CA SER A 349 -8.04 14.53 -45.24
C SER A 349 -9.42 14.21 -44.67
N SER A 350 -10.14 15.32 -44.50
CA SER A 350 -11.54 15.53 -44.19
C SER A 350 -12.47 15.08 -45.32
N THR A 351 -13.68 14.63 -45.00
CA THR A 351 -14.94 15.38 -45.25
C THR A 351 -16.19 14.61 -44.78
N THR A 352 -17.13 15.41 -44.28
CA THR A 352 -18.50 15.18 -43.80
C THR A 352 -19.49 14.64 -44.83
N THR A 353 -20.50 13.88 -44.38
CA THR A 353 -21.90 14.02 -44.86
C THR A 353 -22.92 13.61 -43.79
N LEU A 354 -23.92 14.50 -43.65
CA LEU A 354 -25.08 14.52 -42.77
C LEU A 354 -26.27 13.82 -43.45
N LEU A 355 -27.23 13.24 -42.70
CA LEU A 355 -28.64 13.18 -43.11
C LEU A 355 -29.59 12.87 -41.93
N LEU A 356 -30.57 13.76 -41.76
CA LEU A 356 -31.68 13.74 -40.80
C LEU A 356 -32.90 12.97 -41.34
N GLY A 357 -33.71 12.39 -40.45
CA GLY A 357 -35.07 11.94 -40.73
C GLY A 357 -35.90 11.82 -39.45
N ALA A 358 -37.00 12.57 -39.38
CA ALA A 358 -37.81 12.81 -38.19
C ALA A 358 -39.14 12.01 -38.14
N SER A 359 -39.74 12.01 -36.95
CA SER A 359 -41.19 12.07 -36.63
C SER A 359 -41.93 10.79 -36.18
N ALA A 360 -42.56 10.89 -35.00
CA ALA A 360 -43.99 10.63 -34.68
C ALA A 360 -44.23 10.00 -33.29
N LEU A 361 -44.92 10.75 -32.43
CA LEU A 361 -45.48 10.39 -31.12
C LEU A 361 -46.75 9.53 -31.26
N VAL A 362 -46.88 8.47 -30.44
CA VAL A 362 -48.18 7.95 -29.99
C VAL A 362 -48.05 7.45 -28.55
N ALA A 363 -48.90 7.97 -27.66
CA ALA A 363 -49.06 7.55 -26.28
C ALA A 363 -50.01 6.35 -26.19
N VAL A 364 -49.61 5.29 -25.45
CA VAL A 364 -50.53 4.29 -24.88
C VAL A 364 -50.01 3.88 -23.51
N VAL A 365 -50.82 4.13 -22.49
CA VAL A 365 -50.63 3.67 -21.11
C VAL A 365 -51.05 2.20 -21.02
N ALA A 366 -50.16 1.33 -20.57
CA ALA A 366 -50.48 0.00 -20.06
C ALA A 366 -49.46 -0.40 -18.99
N LEU A 367 -49.95 -0.55 -17.76
CA LEU A 367 -49.20 -1.06 -16.61
C LEU A 367 -48.89 -2.54 -16.82
N VAL A 368 -47.61 -2.89 -16.92
CA VAL A 368 -47.12 -4.27 -16.78
C VAL A 368 -45.94 -4.25 -15.81
N VAL A 369 -46.08 -5.04 -14.75
CA VAL A 369 -45.08 -5.25 -13.70
C VAL A 369 -43.99 -6.16 -14.25
N ILE A 370 -42.75 -5.64 -14.39
CA ILE A 370 -41.57 -6.44 -14.73
C ILE A 370 -40.44 -6.16 -13.74
N LYS A 371 -39.81 -7.26 -13.33
CA LYS A 371 -38.80 -7.43 -12.30
C LYS A 371 -37.46 -6.80 -12.74
N ARG A 372 -37.23 -5.53 -12.38
CA ARG A 372 -35.90 -4.88 -12.39
C ARG A 372 -34.98 -5.52 -11.35
N ARG A 373 -33.65 -5.39 -11.54
CA ARG A 373 -32.62 -5.56 -10.48
C ARG A 373 -33.23 -5.11 -9.15
N SER A 374 -33.34 -6.04 -8.21
CA SER A 374 -34.32 -6.03 -7.12
C SER A 374 -34.43 -4.69 -6.38
N THR A 375 -35.36 -3.84 -6.80
CA THR A 375 -35.99 -2.85 -5.94
C THR A 375 -37.38 -3.39 -5.63
N ALA A 376 -37.48 -4.12 -4.53
CA ALA A 376 -38.76 -4.64 -4.06
C ALA A 376 -39.63 -3.47 -3.59
N THR A 377 -40.69 -3.21 -4.33
CA THR A 377 -41.81 -2.34 -3.96
C THR A 377 -42.43 -2.80 -2.65
N ARG A 378 -42.40 -1.93 -1.63
CA ARG A 378 -43.23 -2.05 -0.43
C ARG A 378 -44.62 -1.53 -0.78
N ALA A 379 -45.61 -2.42 -0.83
CA ALA A 379 -47.00 -2.04 -0.89
C ALA A 379 -47.44 -1.55 0.50
N GLY A 380 -47.98 -0.33 0.57
CA GLY A 380 -48.74 0.16 1.72
C GLY A 380 -48.57 1.66 2.01
N VAL A 381 -49.63 2.41 1.68
CA VAL A 381 -50.02 3.75 2.15
C VAL A 381 -49.58 4.96 1.30
N GLU A 382 -50.46 5.27 0.34
CA GLU A 382 -51.15 6.56 0.14
C GLU A 382 -50.36 7.90 0.04
N GLN A 383 -50.49 8.52 -1.14
CA GLN A 383 -50.58 9.96 -1.45
C GLN A 383 -49.58 10.93 -0.78
N ASP A 384 -48.59 11.43 -1.54
CA ASP A 384 -48.75 12.70 -2.25
C ASP A 384 -47.53 13.03 -3.11
N ALA A 385 -47.81 13.51 -4.31
CA ALA A 385 -46.83 14.01 -5.27
C ALA A 385 -46.31 15.37 -4.81
N TYR A 386 -44.99 15.60 -4.78
CA TYR A 386 -44.39 16.87 -5.20
C TYR A 386 -42.90 16.70 -5.46
N TYR A 387 -42.49 17.18 -6.62
CA TYR A 387 -41.11 17.32 -7.08
C TYR A 387 -40.25 18.14 -6.11
N ALA A 388 -39.00 17.73 -5.92
CA ALA A 388 -37.87 18.65 -5.78
C ALA A 388 -36.58 17.98 -6.28
N PHE A 389 -36.22 18.32 -7.51
CA PHE A 389 -34.83 18.28 -7.96
C PHE A 389 -34.03 19.35 -7.20
N LEU A 390 -32.72 19.09 -7.01
CA LEU A 390 -31.63 19.94 -6.47
C LEU A 390 -31.20 19.63 -5.03
N GLU A 391 -30.15 18.81 -4.89
CA GLU A 391 -28.78 19.25 -4.51
C GLU A 391 -27.75 18.15 -4.83
#